data_AF-A0A6V7I6G4-F1
#
_entry.id   AF-A0A6V7I6G4-F1
#
_cell.length_a   1.000
_cell.length_b   1.000
_cell.length_c   1.000
_cell.angle_alpha   90.00
_cell.angle_beta   90.00
_cell.angle_gamma   90.00
#
_symmetry.space_group_name_H-M   'P 1'
#
loop_
_entity.id
_entity.type
_entity.pdbx_description
1 polymer ?
#
loop_
_entity_poly.entity_id
_entity_poly.type
_entity_poly.pdbx_seq_one_letter_code
_entity_poly.pdbx_strand_id
1 'polypeptide(L)'
;AIMKYIVFGTEKMRLEFGNEPKAKEIVEFIENSEDFRRCEDPVRAAGLIRTSRYSIDHCNAKLLKSSQVWEALVETMDLSKLLQNLQQIYNAGLLTASSQVSEKIIAALVDKESILKSKIRPATLFMVAKSYQDPESVPMSLKRRAGRKYKSKQRPNQQPIRKLVDALYSALNVSFSNVEATGLRYLITVSTDGWRKKQGSHLAQPDANKPWVLESACILALSLLRADDRVTVSTFIATEGLNARPVHIDKNATFQEAMNRMKSKSTAPPNLGKPILWAAHHRKKYDVFINVVDKMREKYDFTGRAMDLYKKKMNLTNT
;
A
#
# COMPACT_ATOMS: atom_id res chain seq x y z
N ALA A 1 11.68 7.17 -38.21
CA ALA A 1 10.66 6.20 -37.77
C ALA A 1 9.85 6.66 -36.55
N ILE A 2 10.38 6.66 -35.31
CA ILE A 2 9.59 6.86 -34.08
C ILE A 2 8.77 8.18 -34.08
N MET A 3 9.42 9.32 -34.30
CA MET A 3 8.73 10.62 -34.34
C MET A 3 7.63 10.66 -35.41
N LYS A 4 7.86 9.98 -36.55
CA LYS A 4 6.88 9.90 -37.64
C LYS A 4 5.65 9.10 -37.21
N TYR A 5 5.85 7.95 -36.54
CA TYR A 5 4.77 7.15 -35.98
C TYR A 5 3.96 7.94 -34.95
N ILE A 6 4.62 8.65 -34.03
CA ILE A 6 3.93 9.43 -32.98
C ILE A 6 3.04 10.52 -33.60
N VAL A 7 3.52 11.21 -34.63
CA VAL A 7 2.80 12.36 -35.23
C VAL A 7 1.78 11.93 -36.28
N PHE A 8 2.07 10.88 -37.05
CA PHE A 8 1.29 10.54 -38.26
C PHE A 8 0.80 9.10 -38.34
N GLY A 9 1.11 8.25 -37.36
CA GLY A 9 0.67 6.86 -37.31
C GLY A 9 1.53 5.89 -38.14
N THR A 10 1.17 4.62 -38.05
CA THR A 10 1.94 3.48 -38.59
C THR A 10 2.06 3.50 -40.11
N GLU A 11 0.99 3.89 -40.83
CA GLU A 11 0.99 3.92 -42.30
C GLU A 11 2.04 4.87 -42.87
N LYS A 12 2.08 6.13 -42.40
CA LYS A 12 3.08 7.11 -42.88
C LYS A 12 4.49 6.75 -42.45
N MET A 13 4.65 6.12 -41.29
CA MET A 13 5.95 5.61 -40.84
C MET A 13 6.45 4.49 -41.76
N ARG A 14 5.59 3.53 -42.12
CA ARG A 14 5.92 2.41 -43.02
C ARG A 14 6.29 2.89 -44.43
N LEU A 15 5.55 3.85 -44.97
CA LEU A 15 5.80 4.41 -46.31
C LEU A 15 7.20 5.04 -46.43
N GLU A 16 7.65 5.75 -45.40
CA GLU A 16 8.93 6.47 -45.43
C GLU A 16 10.12 5.64 -44.95
N PHE A 17 9.91 4.73 -43.99
CA PHE A 17 10.99 4.02 -43.30
C PHE A 17 10.94 2.50 -43.45
N GLY A 18 9.97 1.93 -44.17
CA GLY A 18 9.80 0.47 -44.28
C GLY A 18 10.97 -0.27 -44.93
N ASN A 19 11.69 0.39 -45.84
CA ASN A 19 12.86 -0.18 -46.53
C ASN A 19 14.19 0.32 -45.95
N GLU A 20 14.16 1.18 -44.92
CA GLU A 20 15.38 1.75 -44.33
C GLU A 20 16.05 0.71 -43.41
N PRO A 21 17.25 0.19 -43.73
CA PRO A 21 17.87 -0.90 -42.97
C PRO A 21 18.11 -0.53 -41.51
N LYS A 22 18.45 0.73 -41.24
CA LYS A 22 18.69 1.24 -39.87
C LYS A 22 17.40 1.37 -39.06
N ALA A 23 16.24 1.44 -39.71
CA ALA A 23 14.94 1.57 -39.05
C ALA A 23 14.18 0.25 -38.97
N LYS A 24 14.61 -0.79 -39.67
CA LYS A 24 13.90 -2.07 -39.83
C LYS A 24 13.41 -2.66 -38.50
N GLU A 25 14.29 -2.81 -37.52
CA GLU A 25 13.94 -3.39 -36.21
C GLU A 25 12.86 -2.57 -35.49
N ILE A 26 12.96 -1.23 -35.53
CA ILE A 26 11.99 -0.34 -34.89
C ILE A 26 10.66 -0.35 -35.64
N VAL A 27 10.68 -0.38 -36.97
CA VAL A 27 9.48 -0.46 -37.82
C VAL A 27 8.74 -1.77 -37.51
N GLU A 28 9.45 -2.89 -37.55
CA GLU A 28 8.89 -4.22 -37.24
C GLU A 28 8.34 -4.29 -35.81
N PHE A 29 9.05 -3.73 -34.83
CA PHE A 29 8.55 -3.66 -33.45
C PHE A 29 7.24 -2.87 -33.34
N ILE A 30 7.16 -1.69 -33.97
CA ILE A 30 5.96 -0.86 -33.93
C ILE A 30 4.79 -1.57 -34.62
N GLU A 31 5.01 -2.16 -35.80
CA GLU A 31 3.99 -2.92 -36.53
C GLU A 31 3.48 -4.10 -35.69
N ASN A 32 4.38 -4.90 -35.13
CA ASN A 32 4.02 -6.03 -34.27
C ASN A 32 3.25 -5.57 -33.02
N SER A 33 3.59 -4.41 -32.45
CA SER A 33 2.88 -3.84 -31.29
C SER A 33 1.47 -3.35 -31.62
N GLU A 34 1.25 -2.84 -32.84
CA GLU A 34 -0.05 -2.43 -33.36
C GLU A 34 -0.93 -3.63 -33.67
N ASP A 35 -0.35 -4.66 -34.30
CA ASP A 35 -1.02 -5.93 -34.56
C ASP A 35 -1.43 -6.63 -33.27
N PHE A 36 -0.56 -6.62 -32.24
CA PHE A 36 -0.89 -7.13 -30.92
C PHE A 36 -2.03 -6.34 -30.26
N ARG A 37 -2.03 -5.00 -30.36
CA ARG A 37 -3.13 -4.16 -29.85
C ARG A 37 -4.47 -4.48 -30.50
N ARG A 38 -4.47 -4.91 -31.76
CA ARG A 38 -5.66 -5.33 -32.52
C ARG A 38 -6.03 -6.80 -32.31
N CYS A 39 -5.19 -7.58 -31.63
CA CYS A 39 -5.48 -8.98 -31.34
C CYS A 39 -6.73 -9.11 -30.47
N GLU A 40 -7.65 -9.98 -30.88
CA GLU A 40 -8.87 -10.32 -30.13
C GLU A 40 -8.91 -11.79 -29.69
N ASP A 41 -7.98 -12.62 -30.17
CA ASP A 41 -7.85 -14.03 -29.78
C ASP A 41 -6.99 -14.17 -28.50
N PRO A 42 -7.55 -14.67 -27.39
CA PRO A 42 -6.81 -14.85 -26.15
C PRO A 42 -5.62 -15.81 -26.24
N VAL A 43 -5.70 -16.87 -27.06
CA VAL A 43 -4.64 -17.88 -27.15
C VAL A 43 -3.43 -17.29 -27.88
N ARG A 44 -3.67 -16.68 -29.04
CA ARG A 44 -2.63 -15.95 -29.78
C ARG A 44 -2.02 -14.82 -28.93
N ALA A 45 -2.84 -14.06 -28.21
CA ALA A 45 -2.35 -12.99 -27.36
C ALA A 45 -1.44 -13.51 -26.24
N ALA A 46 -1.82 -14.61 -25.56
CA ALA A 46 -1.00 -15.24 -24.54
C ALA A 46 0.35 -15.74 -25.09
N GLY A 47 0.36 -16.28 -26.32
CA GLY A 47 1.61 -16.63 -27.02
C GLY A 47 2.51 -15.41 -27.24
N LEU A 48 1.97 -14.33 -27.80
CA LEU A 48 2.70 -13.10 -28.09
C LEU A 48 3.25 -12.42 -26.82
N ILE A 49 2.53 -12.48 -25.69
CA ILE A 49 3.02 -11.96 -24.41
C ILE A 49 4.28 -12.72 -23.98
N ARG A 50 4.31 -14.04 -24.12
CA ARG A 50 5.46 -14.86 -23.71
C ARG A 50 6.67 -14.66 -24.63
N THR A 51 6.43 -14.63 -25.95
CA THR A 51 7.52 -14.53 -26.93
C THR A 51 8.09 -13.12 -27.04
N SER A 52 7.22 -12.11 -27.08
CA SER A 52 7.60 -10.71 -27.34
C SER A 52 7.64 -9.84 -26.08
N ARG A 53 7.33 -10.41 -24.90
CA ARG A 53 7.30 -9.72 -23.60
C ARG A 53 6.42 -8.46 -23.58
N TYR A 54 5.31 -8.49 -24.30
CA TYR A 54 4.35 -7.38 -24.26
C TYR A 54 3.75 -7.21 -22.87
N SER A 55 3.75 -5.98 -22.38
CA SER A 55 3.08 -5.62 -21.13
C SER A 55 1.55 -5.53 -21.28
N ILE A 56 0.86 -5.50 -20.15
CA ILE A 56 -0.58 -5.23 -20.07
C ILE A 56 -1.01 -3.95 -20.80
N ASP A 57 -0.12 -2.95 -20.92
CA ASP A 57 -0.43 -1.66 -21.55
C ASP A 57 -0.60 -1.79 -23.07
N HIS A 58 -0.08 -2.87 -23.68
CA HIS A 58 -0.27 -3.18 -25.09
C HIS A 58 -1.51 -4.05 -25.35
N CYS A 59 -2.11 -4.62 -24.30
CA CYS A 59 -3.22 -5.57 -24.44
C CYS A 59 -4.54 -4.85 -24.77
N ASN A 60 -5.33 -5.43 -25.67
CA ASN A 60 -6.71 -5.01 -25.88
C ASN A 60 -7.53 -5.21 -24.58
N ALA A 61 -8.30 -4.19 -24.17
CA ALA A 61 -9.09 -4.24 -22.95
C ALA A 61 -10.08 -5.43 -22.89
N LYS A 62 -10.58 -5.90 -24.04
CA LYS A 62 -11.45 -7.08 -24.12
C LYS A 62 -10.73 -8.35 -23.64
N LEU A 63 -9.44 -8.47 -23.93
CA LEU A 63 -8.60 -9.63 -23.58
C LEU A 63 -8.31 -9.72 -22.09
N LEU A 64 -8.41 -8.62 -21.34
CA LEU A 64 -8.18 -8.58 -19.89
C LEU A 64 -9.27 -9.28 -19.06
N LYS A 65 -10.23 -9.94 -19.71
CA LYS A 65 -11.19 -10.87 -19.09
C LYS A 65 -10.75 -12.34 -19.21
N SER A 66 -9.70 -12.66 -19.98
CA SER A 66 -9.26 -14.03 -20.23
C SER A 66 -8.24 -14.51 -19.19
N SER A 67 -8.46 -15.71 -18.65
CA SER A 67 -7.48 -16.40 -17.78
C SER A 67 -6.16 -16.60 -18.50
N GLN A 68 -6.18 -17.08 -19.75
CA GLN A 68 -4.97 -17.40 -20.53
C GLN A 68 -4.06 -16.18 -20.71
N VAL A 69 -4.65 -15.01 -20.93
CA VAL A 69 -3.92 -13.75 -21.08
C VAL A 69 -3.29 -13.34 -19.75
N TRP A 70 -4.03 -13.41 -18.65
CA TRP A 70 -3.48 -13.10 -17.33
C TRP A 70 -2.42 -14.11 -16.88
N GLU A 71 -2.55 -15.39 -17.22
CA GLU A 71 -1.53 -16.40 -16.94
C GLU A 71 -0.21 -16.09 -17.62
N ALA A 72 -0.24 -15.60 -18.87
CA ALA A 72 0.95 -15.16 -19.59
C ALA A 72 1.50 -13.84 -19.02
N LEU A 73 0.63 -12.88 -18.71
CA LEU A 73 1.05 -11.61 -18.12
C LEU A 73 1.75 -11.81 -16.77
N VAL A 74 1.20 -12.62 -15.88
CA VAL A 74 1.78 -12.85 -14.54
C VAL A 74 3.16 -13.49 -14.61
N GLU A 75 3.45 -14.31 -15.62
CA GLU A 75 4.78 -14.93 -15.82
C GLU A 75 5.88 -13.89 -16.11
N THR A 76 5.54 -12.82 -16.84
CA THR A 76 6.52 -11.84 -17.31
C THR A 76 6.46 -10.49 -16.57
N MET A 77 5.44 -10.29 -15.74
CA MET A 77 5.15 -9.01 -15.08
C MET A 77 5.94 -8.84 -13.77
N ASP A 78 6.43 -7.62 -13.53
CA ASP A 78 7.05 -7.28 -12.27
C ASP A 78 6.03 -7.26 -11.11
N LEU A 79 6.50 -7.53 -9.90
CA LEU A 79 5.65 -7.63 -8.72
C LEU A 79 4.86 -6.33 -8.44
N SER A 80 5.44 -5.16 -8.72
CA SER A 80 4.76 -3.87 -8.49
C SER A 80 3.57 -3.70 -9.42
N LYS A 81 3.75 -3.98 -10.72
CA LYS A 81 2.68 -3.94 -11.72
C LYS A 81 1.63 -5.01 -11.44
N LEU A 82 2.02 -6.19 -10.97
CA LEU A 82 1.09 -7.24 -10.54
C LEU A 82 0.18 -6.76 -9.40
N LEU A 83 0.77 -6.20 -8.34
CA LEU A 83 0.02 -5.67 -7.19
C LEU A 83 -0.94 -4.53 -7.55
N GLN A 84 -0.56 -3.66 -8.50
CA GLN A 84 -1.43 -2.60 -9.00
C GLN A 84 -2.68 -3.15 -9.70
N ASN A 85 -2.54 -4.29 -10.38
CA ASN A 85 -3.58 -4.92 -11.17
C ASN A 85 -4.35 -6.02 -10.43
N LEU A 86 -3.93 -6.47 -9.24
CA LEU A 86 -4.57 -7.57 -8.52
C LEU A 86 -6.08 -7.42 -8.36
N GLN A 87 -6.55 -6.20 -8.06
CA GLN A 87 -7.98 -5.92 -7.94
C GLN A 87 -8.73 -6.07 -9.27
N GLN A 88 -8.09 -5.74 -10.39
CA GLN A 88 -8.67 -5.92 -11.72
C GLN A 88 -8.82 -7.41 -12.03
N ILE A 89 -7.80 -8.22 -11.72
CA ILE A 89 -7.83 -9.68 -11.89
C ILE A 89 -8.95 -10.30 -11.05
N TYR A 90 -9.08 -9.84 -9.80
CA TYR A 90 -10.18 -10.25 -8.92
C TYR A 90 -11.55 -9.89 -9.50
N ASN A 91 -11.74 -8.63 -9.92
CA ASN A 91 -13.01 -8.16 -10.46
C ASN A 91 -13.39 -8.88 -11.78
N ALA A 92 -12.40 -9.37 -12.53
CA ALA A 92 -12.62 -10.20 -13.71
C ALA A 92 -13.05 -11.64 -13.38
N GLY A 93 -13.09 -12.03 -12.10
CA GLY A 93 -13.48 -13.38 -11.65
C GLY A 93 -12.41 -14.44 -11.89
N LEU A 94 -11.15 -14.03 -12.08
CA LEU A 94 -10.05 -14.92 -12.46
C LEU A 94 -9.26 -15.48 -11.26
N LEU A 95 -9.52 -14.94 -10.07
CA LEU A 95 -8.90 -15.40 -8.83
C LEU A 95 -9.81 -16.42 -8.14
N THR A 96 -9.74 -17.68 -8.57
CA THR A 96 -10.40 -18.81 -7.92
C THR A 96 -9.38 -19.72 -7.24
N ALA A 97 -9.82 -20.54 -6.30
CA ALA A 97 -8.92 -21.43 -5.54
C ALA A 97 -8.17 -22.45 -6.41
N SER A 98 -8.70 -22.76 -7.59
CA SER A 98 -8.15 -23.72 -8.55
C SER A 98 -7.56 -23.07 -9.81
N SER A 99 -7.53 -21.74 -9.92
CA SER A 99 -6.99 -21.09 -11.13
C SER A 99 -5.47 -21.02 -11.10
N GLN A 100 -4.85 -21.33 -12.24
CA GLN A 100 -3.41 -21.19 -12.44
C GLN A 100 -2.94 -19.74 -12.21
N VAL A 101 -3.79 -18.76 -12.53
CA VAL A 101 -3.55 -17.33 -12.23
C VAL A 101 -3.32 -17.14 -10.73
N SER A 102 -4.20 -17.66 -9.87
CA SER A 102 -4.07 -17.54 -8.42
C SER A 102 -2.77 -18.17 -7.91
N GLU A 103 -2.43 -19.37 -8.38
CA GLU A 103 -1.23 -20.09 -7.96
C GLU A 103 0.04 -19.30 -8.31
N LYS A 104 0.14 -18.78 -9.53
CA LYS A 104 1.29 -17.97 -9.97
C LYS A 104 1.43 -16.68 -9.17
N ILE A 105 0.31 -16.02 -8.86
CA ILE A 105 0.31 -14.81 -8.03
C ILE A 105 0.77 -15.12 -6.61
N ILE A 106 0.29 -16.22 -6.03
CA ILE A 106 0.72 -16.68 -4.70
C ILE A 106 2.22 -16.97 -4.71
N ALA A 107 2.73 -17.68 -5.73
CA ALA A 107 4.16 -17.95 -5.86
C ALA A 107 5.00 -16.66 -5.90
N ALA A 108 4.58 -15.67 -6.68
CA ALA A 108 5.24 -14.36 -6.75
C ALA A 108 5.22 -13.59 -5.43
N LEU A 109 4.21 -13.79 -4.58
CA LEU A 109 4.05 -13.14 -3.27
C LEU A 109 4.79 -13.85 -2.13
N VAL A 110 5.25 -15.08 -2.34
CA VAL A 110 6.03 -15.84 -1.35
C VAL A 110 7.54 -15.74 -1.64
N ASP A 111 7.94 -15.32 -2.85
CA ASP A 111 9.32 -15.04 -3.21
C ASP A 111 9.89 -13.83 -2.46
N LYS A 112 10.59 -14.11 -1.36
CA LYS A 112 11.23 -13.13 -0.49
C LYS A 112 12.26 -12.27 -1.25
N GLU A 113 13.05 -12.86 -2.14
CA GLU A 113 14.12 -12.15 -2.83
C GLU A 113 13.55 -11.14 -3.83
N SER A 114 12.52 -11.56 -4.58
CA SER A 114 11.80 -10.67 -5.48
C SER A 114 11.14 -9.50 -4.74
N ILE A 115 10.53 -9.75 -3.57
CA ILE A 115 9.94 -8.69 -2.74
C ILE A 115 11.00 -7.69 -2.29
N LEU A 116 12.17 -8.14 -1.83
CA LEU A 116 13.24 -7.24 -1.40
C LEU A 116 13.81 -6.43 -2.58
N LYS A 117 14.06 -7.10 -3.71
CA LYS A 117 14.57 -6.46 -4.94
C LYS A 117 13.61 -5.41 -5.50
N SER A 118 12.31 -5.64 -5.37
CA SER A 118 11.27 -4.74 -5.87
C SER A 118 11.18 -3.41 -5.12
N LYS A 119 11.77 -3.31 -3.91
CA LYS A 119 11.68 -2.14 -3.01
C LYS A 119 10.23 -1.67 -2.76
N ILE A 120 9.27 -2.60 -2.80
CA ILE A 120 7.87 -2.27 -2.52
C ILE A 120 7.75 -1.84 -1.06
N ARG A 121 7.09 -0.70 -0.84
CA ARG A 121 6.83 -0.15 0.48
C ARG A 121 5.73 -0.94 1.22
N PRO A 122 5.85 -1.18 2.53
CA PRO A 122 4.83 -1.88 3.31
C PRO A 122 3.41 -1.33 3.17
N ALA A 123 3.27 0.00 3.15
CA ALA A 123 1.98 0.67 2.98
C ALA A 123 1.27 0.27 1.66
N THR A 124 2.04 0.02 0.58
CA THR A 124 1.48 -0.42 -0.71
C THR A 124 0.91 -1.83 -0.60
N LEU A 125 1.64 -2.76 0.00
CA LEU A 125 1.18 -4.14 0.20
C LEU A 125 -0.02 -4.21 1.13
N PHE A 126 -0.01 -3.44 2.22
CA PHE A 126 -1.14 -3.34 3.12
C PHE A 126 -2.40 -2.84 2.42
N MET A 127 -2.28 -1.78 1.60
CA MET A 127 -3.38 -1.27 0.77
C MET A 127 -3.92 -2.32 -0.21
N VAL A 128 -3.03 -3.13 -0.81
CA VAL A 128 -3.43 -4.22 -1.71
C VAL A 128 -4.16 -5.32 -0.96
N ALA A 129 -3.61 -5.79 0.17
CA ALA A 129 -4.23 -6.78 1.04
C ALA A 129 -5.63 -6.35 1.48
N LYS A 130 -5.78 -5.13 1.99
CA LYS A 130 -7.07 -4.58 2.42
C LYS A 130 -8.08 -4.51 1.28
N SER A 131 -7.65 -4.04 0.11
CA SER A 131 -8.55 -3.93 -1.04
C SER A 131 -9.00 -5.28 -1.58
N TYR A 132 -8.10 -6.27 -1.55
CA TYR A 132 -8.43 -7.62 -1.98
C TYR A 132 -9.40 -8.29 -1.00
N GLN A 133 -9.16 -8.17 0.30
CA GLN A 133 -10.00 -8.74 1.35
C GLN A 133 -11.39 -8.09 1.43
N ASP A 134 -11.43 -6.77 1.33
CA ASP A 134 -12.66 -5.99 1.38
C ASP A 134 -12.56 -4.82 0.41
N PRO A 135 -13.01 -5.00 -0.84
CA PRO A 135 -12.96 -3.97 -1.85
C PRO A 135 -13.69 -2.68 -1.46
N GLU A 136 -14.65 -2.71 -0.53
CA GLU A 136 -15.44 -1.53 -0.15
C GLU A 136 -14.83 -0.77 1.02
N SER A 137 -14.03 -1.44 1.86
CA SER A 137 -13.33 -0.81 2.97
C SER A 137 -12.39 0.32 2.57
N VAL A 138 -11.92 0.34 1.30
CA VAL A 138 -10.92 1.31 0.82
C VAL A 138 -11.59 2.45 0.04
N PRO A 139 -11.51 3.71 0.52
CA PRO A 139 -12.05 4.86 -0.17
C PRO A 139 -11.57 4.98 -1.62
N MET A 140 -12.48 5.34 -2.54
CA MET A 140 -12.16 5.49 -3.97
C MET A 140 -11.06 6.54 -4.23
N SER A 141 -10.96 7.58 -3.41
CA SER A 141 -9.88 8.57 -3.50
C SER A 141 -8.50 7.95 -3.28
N LEU A 142 -8.37 7.06 -2.30
CA LEU A 142 -7.13 6.33 -2.01
C LEU A 142 -6.82 5.31 -3.10
N LYS A 143 -7.83 4.61 -3.65
CA LYS A 143 -7.64 3.74 -4.80
C LYS A 143 -7.07 4.49 -6.00
N ARG A 144 -7.59 5.68 -6.32
CA ARG A 144 -7.08 6.52 -7.42
C ARG A 144 -5.64 6.98 -7.19
N ARG A 145 -5.30 7.42 -5.96
CA ARG A 145 -3.91 7.81 -5.60
C ARG A 145 -2.94 6.64 -5.71
N ALA A 146 -3.39 5.42 -5.45
CA ALA A 146 -2.61 4.20 -5.66
C ALA A 146 -2.55 3.76 -7.14
N GLY A 147 -2.91 4.62 -8.10
CA GLY A 147 -2.87 4.33 -9.53
C GLY A 147 -4.04 3.49 -10.05
N ARG A 148 -5.05 3.18 -9.22
CA ARG A 148 -6.17 2.34 -9.64
C ARG A 148 -7.24 3.17 -10.33
N LYS A 149 -7.38 2.93 -11.64
CA LYS A 149 -8.30 3.68 -12.52
C LYS A 149 -9.72 3.09 -12.57
N TYR A 150 -9.94 1.90 -12.02
CA TYR A 150 -11.17 1.14 -12.29
C TYR A 150 -12.34 1.50 -11.35
N LYS A 151 -13.52 1.73 -11.95
CA LYS A 151 -14.82 1.75 -11.27
C LYS A 151 -15.54 0.43 -11.59
N SER A 152 -15.30 -0.64 -10.84
CA SER A 152 -16.19 -1.81 -10.98
C SER A 152 -17.50 -1.51 -10.27
N LYS A 153 -18.61 -1.51 -11.00
CA LYS A 153 -19.94 -1.59 -10.39
C LYS A 153 -20.33 -3.03 -10.06
N GLN A 154 -19.65 -4.02 -10.63
CA GLN A 154 -19.94 -5.44 -10.44
C GLN A 154 -18.94 -6.06 -9.47
N ARG A 155 -19.47 -6.67 -8.41
CA ARG A 155 -18.70 -7.53 -7.52
C ARG A 155 -18.58 -8.90 -8.19
N PRO A 156 -17.39 -9.52 -8.24
CA PRO A 156 -17.34 -10.96 -8.49
C PRO A 156 -18.12 -11.66 -7.37
N ASN A 157 -18.91 -12.69 -7.72
CA ASN A 157 -19.70 -13.47 -6.76
C ASN A 157 -18.82 -14.43 -5.91
N GLN A 158 -17.52 -14.13 -5.83
CA GLN A 158 -16.50 -14.99 -5.25
C GLN A 158 -15.94 -14.30 -4.02
N GLN A 159 -15.68 -15.09 -2.98
CA GLN A 159 -15.01 -14.60 -1.78
C GLN A 159 -13.48 -14.53 -2.01
N PRO A 160 -12.76 -13.61 -1.35
CA PRO A 160 -11.31 -13.58 -1.40
C PRO A 160 -10.68 -14.92 -0.97
N ILE A 161 -9.68 -15.38 -1.71
CA ILE A 161 -8.98 -16.64 -1.44
C ILE A 161 -8.11 -16.44 -0.21
N ARG A 162 -8.33 -17.28 0.81
CA ARG A 162 -7.58 -17.21 2.07
C ARG A 162 -6.06 -17.34 1.88
N LYS A 163 -5.62 -18.30 1.06
CA LYS A 163 -4.18 -18.49 0.76
C LYS A 163 -3.54 -17.24 0.15
N LEU A 164 -4.24 -16.54 -0.74
CA LEU A 164 -3.74 -15.31 -1.35
C LEU A 164 -3.70 -14.15 -0.34
N VAL A 165 -4.69 -14.07 0.55
CA VAL A 165 -4.66 -13.13 1.68
C VAL A 165 -3.44 -13.40 2.56
N ASP A 166 -3.19 -14.65 2.95
CA ASP A 166 -2.06 -15.01 3.79
C ASP A 166 -0.72 -14.70 3.08
N ALA A 167 -0.62 -14.96 1.77
CA ALA A 167 0.54 -14.59 0.96
C ALA A 167 0.77 -13.07 0.93
N LEU A 168 -0.28 -12.24 0.82
CA LEU A 168 -0.16 -10.78 0.87
C LEU A 168 0.34 -10.29 2.23
N TYR A 169 -0.12 -10.87 3.34
CA TYR A 169 0.39 -10.51 4.67
C TYR A 169 1.80 -11.04 4.93
N SER A 170 2.18 -12.18 4.36
CA SER A 170 3.56 -12.67 4.35
C SER A 170 4.48 -11.70 3.58
N ALA A 171 4.07 -11.30 2.38
CA ALA A 171 4.78 -10.31 1.58
C ALA A 171 4.90 -8.96 2.30
N LEU A 172 3.82 -8.51 2.94
CA LEU A 172 3.83 -7.32 3.80
C LEU A 172 4.90 -7.46 4.89
N ASN A 173 4.96 -8.60 5.57
CA ASN A 173 5.96 -8.87 6.60
C ASN A 173 7.39 -8.74 6.07
N VAL A 174 7.68 -9.31 4.89
CA VAL A 174 9.00 -9.19 4.26
C VAL A 174 9.33 -7.74 3.89
N SER A 175 8.35 -7.02 3.34
CA SER A 175 8.53 -5.67 2.79
C SER A 175 8.97 -4.62 3.81
N PHE A 176 8.75 -4.85 5.10
CA PHE A 176 9.25 -3.94 6.14
C PHE A 176 10.78 -3.85 6.16
N SER A 177 11.48 -4.87 5.65
CA SER A 177 12.95 -4.86 5.51
C SER A 177 13.43 -3.90 4.41
N ASN A 178 12.52 -3.38 3.56
CA ASN A 178 12.84 -2.37 2.55
C ASN A 178 12.83 -0.94 3.11
N VAL A 179 12.58 -0.78 4.42
CA VAL A 179 12.57 0.53 5.08
C VAL A 179 13.99 0.83 5.58
N GLU A 180 14.56 1.93 5.11
CA GLU A 180 15.90 2.36 5.50
C GLU A 180 15.91 2.95 6.91
N ALA A 181 16.94 2.62 7.68
CA ALA A 181 17.16 3.13 9.02
C ALA A 181 17.52 4.63 8.97
N THR A 182 17.04 5.38 9.95
CA THR A 182 17.35 6.81 10.08
C THR A 182 18.39 7.09 11.16
N GLY A 183 18.58 6.17 12.09
CA GLY A 183 19.41 6.37 13.27
C GLY A 183 18.83 7.41 14.23
N LEU A 184 17.53 7.69 14.19
CA LEU A 184 16.87 8.64 15.11
C LEU A 184 16.11 7.91 16.22
N ARG A 185 15.80 8.65 17.30
CA ARG A 185 14.99 8.16 18.42
C ARG A 185 13.56 8.62 18.27
N TYR A 186 12.64 7.68 18.10
CA TYR A 186 11.24 7.96 17.82
C TYR A 186 10.35 7.75 19.04
N LEU A 187 9.40 8.66 19.25
CA LEU A 187 8.19 8.40 20.03
C LEU A 187 6.98 8.45 19.11
N ILE A 188 6.36 7.30 18.87
CA ILE A 188 5.13 7.17 18.09
C ILE A 188 3.95 7.05 19.06
N THR A 189 2.99 7.97 18.99
CA THR A 189 1.77 7.91 19.82
C THR A 189 0.52 7.81 18.96
N VAL A 190 -0.32 6.82 19.25
CA VAL A 190 -1.48 6.46 18.41
C VAL A 190 -2.79 6.76 19.11
N SER A 191 -3.71 7.41 18.40
CA SER A 191 -5.10 7.55 18.83
C SER A 191 -5.88 6.31 18.48
N THR A 192 -6.51 5.70 19.49
CA THR A 192 -7.46 4.61 19.30
C THR A 192 -8.88 5.16 19.32
N ASP A 193 -9.78 4.59 18.51
CA ASP A 193 -11.14 5.10 18.31
C ASP A 193 -12.04 5.07 19.56
N GLY A 194 -11.54 4.57 20.69
CA GLY A 194 -12.31 4.44 21.93
C GLY A 194 -12.90 5.75 22.47
N TRP A 195 -12.32 6.90 22.09
CA TRP A 195 -12.73 8.20 22.66
C TRP A 195 -13.97 8.81 21.99
N ARG A 196 -14.37 8.29 20.82
CA ARG A 196 -15.60 8.74 20.17
C ARG A 196 -16.77 8.30 21.03
N LYS A 197 -17.55 9.26 21.57
CA LYS A 197 -18.86 8.94 22.14
C LYS A 197 -19.66 8.24 21.05
N LYS A 198 -20.19 7.04 21.33
CA LYS A 198 -21.25 6.43 20.50
C LYS A 198 -22.42 7.41 20.57
N GLN A 199 -22.56 8.32 19.60
CA GLN A 199 -23.82 9.03 19.46
C GLN A 199 -24.85 7.97 19.08
N GLY A 200 -25.78 7.71 20.01
CA GLY A 200 -26.96 6.92 19.74
C GLY A 200 -27.82 7.69 18.75
N SER A 201 -27.62 7.45 17.46
CA SER A 201 -28.67 7.63 16.48
C SER A 201 -28.94 6.27 15.86
N HIS A 202 -30.22 5.91 15.77
CA HIS A 202 -30.72 4.70 15.12
C HIS A 202 -30.47 4.68 13.60
N LEU A 203 -29.72 5.65 13.07
CA LEU A 203 -29.19 5.69 11.72
C LEU A 203 -27.69 5.40 11.79
N ALA A 204 -27.35 4.21 12.27
CA ALA A 204 -26.00 3.68 12.12
C ALA A 204 -25.74 3.53 10.62
N GLN A 205 -25.23 4.58 9.98
CA GLN A 205 -24.54 4.41 8.71
C GLN A 205 -23.48 3.33 8.95
N PRO A 206 -23.40 2.31 8.08
CA PRO A 206 -22.44 1.23 8.27
C PRO A 206 -21.04 1.83 8.37
N ASP A 207 -20.15 1.13 9.06
CA ASP A 207 -18.74 1.43 9.40
C ASP A 207 -17.82 1.87 8.22
N ALA A 208 -18.38 2.18 7.05
CA ALA A 208 -17.75 2.51 5.78
C ALA A 208 -16.80 3.72 5.78
N ASN A 209 -16.71 4.48 6.87
CA ASN A 209 -15.82 5.64 6.96
C ASN A 209 -15.01 5.69 8.26
N LYS A 210 -14.75 4.52 8.87
CA LYS A 210 -13.84 4.43 10.01
C LYS A 210 -12.42 4.77 9.52
N PRO A 211 -11.80 5.83 10.03
CA PRO A 211 -10.47 6.23 9.58
C PRO A 211 -9.45 5.17 10.00
N TRP A 212 -8.56 4.81 9.08
CA TRP A 212 -7.54 3.77 9.27
C TRP A 212 -6.38 4.23 10.15
N VAL A 213 -6.65 4.96 11.24
CA VAL A 213 -5.62 5.54 12.11
C VAL A 213 -4.78 4.44 12.74
N LEU A 214 -5.45 3.45 13.34
CA LEU A 214 -4.77 2.38 14.06
C LEU A 214 -3.98 1.49 13.08
N GLU A 215 -4.58 1.14 11.94
CA GLU A 215 -3.89 0.38 10.91
C GLU A 215 -2.68 1.11 10.35
N SER A 216 -2.84 2.40 10.00
CA SER A 216 -1.73 3.22 9.48
C SER A 216 -0.63 3.36 10.52
N ALA A 217 -0.99 3.51 11.79
CA ALA A 217 -0.03 3.57 12.87
C ALA A 217 0.71 2.24 13.08
N CYS A 218 0.04 1.09 12.91
CA CYS A 218 0.71 -0.21 12.96
C CYS A 218 1.72 -0.36 11.82
N ILE A 219 1.36 0.04 10.59
CA ILE A 219 2.30 0.01 9.46
C ILE A 219 3.50 0.92 9.73
N LEU A 220 3.27 2.14 10.21
CA LEU A 220 4.35 3.08 10.55
C LEU A 220 5.24 2.55 11.69
N ALA A 221 4.63 2.05 12.77
CA ALA A 221 5.34 1.55 13.93
C ALA A 221 6.19 0.32 13.59
N LEU A 222 5.64 -0.66 12.87
CA LEU A 222 6.38 -1.85 12.45
C LEU A 222 7.51 -1.51 11.47
N SER A 223 7.29 -0.51 10.59
CA SER A 223 8.34 -0.02 9.69
C SER A 223 9.52 0.54 10.47
N LEU A 224 9.24 1.42 11.44
CA LEU A 224 10.29 2.06 12.24
C LEU A 224 10.94 1.07 13.23
N LEU A 225 10.17 0.22 13.92
CA LEU A 225 10.71 -0.79 14.85
C LEU A 225 11.67 -1.79 14.20
N ARG A 226 11.52 -2.04 12.89
CA ARG A 226 12.40 -2.94 12.13
C ARG A 226 13.62 -2.25 11.55
N ALA A 227 13.48 -0.97 11.24
CA ALA A 227 14.58 -0.17 10.68
C ALA A 227 15.48 0.41 11.78
N ASP A 228 14.93 0.78 12.94
CA ASP A 228 15.62 1.51 14.00
C ASP A 228 15.40 0.85 15.38
N ASP A 229 16.49 0.66 16.14
CA ASP A 229 16.45 0.05 17.49
C ASP A 229 15.88 0.99 18.57
N ARG A 230 15.73 2.30 18.28
CA ARG A 230 15.36 3.33 19.25
C ARG A 230 13.97 3.90 19.00
N VAL A 231 12.99 3.01 18.94
CA VAL A 231 11.59 3.36 18.68
C VAL A 231 10.72 3.00 19.87
N THR A 232 10.07 4.01 20.45
CA THR A 232 9.04 3.82 21.47
C THR A 232 7.68 3.98 20.84
N VAL A 233 6.84 2.95 20.99
CA VAL A 233 5.43 2.98 20.59
C VAL A 233 4.56 3.23 21.82
N SER A 234 3.57 4.10 21.70
CA SER A 234 2.63 4.45 22.77
C SER A 234 1.21 4.65 22.25
N THR A 235 0.22 4.55 23.14
CA THR A 235 -1.16 4.94 22.85
C THR A 235 -1.60 6.13 23.71
N PHE A 236 -2.51 6.95 23.20
CA PHE A 236 -3.17 7.96 24.01
C PHE A 236 -4.09 7.28 25.04
N ILE A 237 -3.99 7.74 26.29
CA ILE A 237 -4.85 7.28 27.41
C ILE A 237 -5.62 8.46 28.01
N ALA A 238 -6.73 8.14 28.67
CA ALA A 238 -7.69 9.12 29.18
C ALA A 238 -7.52 9.50 30.65
N THR A 239 -6.43 9.09 31.30
CA THR A 239 -6.20 9.42 32.70
C THR A 239 -5.76 10.88 32.87
N GLU A 240 -6.01 11.43 34.06
CA GLU A 240 -5.45 12.71 34.48
C GLU A 240 -3.92 12.56 34.60
N GLY A 241 -3.14 13.39 33.89
CA GLY A 241 -1.68 13.31 33.86
C GLY A 241 -1.04 13.37 32.46
N LEU A 242 0.17 12.80 32.39
CA LEU A 242 1.09 12.77 31.25
C LEU A 242 0.75 11.60 30.31
N ASN A 243 -0.16 11.84 29.36
CA ASN A 243 -0.86 10.77 28.63
C ASN A 243 -0.09 10.21 27.44
N ALA A 244 0.86 9.32 27.73
CA ALA A 244 1.32 8.30 26.80
C ALA A 244 1.48 6.99 27.57
N ARG A 245 0.89 5.90 27.06
CA ARG A 245 1.12 4.55 27.58
C ARG A 245 2.02 3.80 26.60
N PRO A 246 3.31 3.60 26.92
CA PRO A 246 4.16 2.74 26.13
C PRO A 246 3.54 1.36 25.95
N VAL A 247 3.57 0.87 24.72
CA VAL A 247 3.12 -0.47 24.35
C VAL A 247 4.31 -1.20 23.78
N HIS A 248 4.64 -2.34 24.38
CA HIS A 248 5.68 -3.19 23.84
C HIS A 248 5.15 -3.95 22.62
N ILE A 249 5.84 -3.79 21.49
CA ILE A 249 5.63 -4.51 20.24
C ILE A 249 6.98 -5.08 19.84
N ASP A 250 7.04 -6.38 19.63
CA ASP A 250 8.27 -7.03 19.14
C ASP A 250 8.61 -6.51 17.73
N LYS A 251 9.89 -6.34 17.43
CA LYS A 251 10.32 -5.85 16.11
C LYS A 251 9.85 -6.76 14.96
N ASN A 252 9.76 -8.06 15.21
CA ASN A 252 9.30 -9.07 14.25
C ASN A 252 7.80 -9.35 14.38
N ALA A 253 7.07 -8.62 15.23
CA ALA A 253 5.63 -8.81 15.40
C ALA A 253 4.90 -8.69 14.05
N THR A 254 3.87 -9.51 13.89
CA THR A 254 2.98 -9.41 12.73
C THR A 254 2.12 -8.16 12.80
N PHE A 255 1.56 -7.75 11.65
CA PHE A 255 0.57 -6.66 11.62
C PHE A 255 -0.60 -6.89 12.59
N GLN A 256 -1.09 -8.12 12.68
CA GLN A 256 -2.23 -8.46 13.53
C GLN A 256 -1.87 -8.40 15.02
N GLU A 257 -0.67 -8.82 15.40
CA GLU A 257 -0.16 -8.69 16.77
C GLU A 257 0.00 -7.23 17.17
N ALA A 258 0.60 -6.40 16.31
CA ALA A 258 0.72 -4.95 16.53
C ALA A 258 -0.66 -4.30 16.72
N MET A 259 -1.62 -4.61 15.84
CA MET A 259 -3.01 -4.16 15.94
C MET A 259 -3.63 -4.53 17.28
N ASN A 260 -3.44 -5.78 17.75
CA ASN A 260 -4.00 -6.24 19.01
C ASN A 260 -3.35 -5.56 20.23
N ARG A 261 -2.04 -5.34 20.19
CA ARG A 261 -1.28 -4.65 21.25
C ARG A 261 -1.63 -3.17 21.36
N MET A 262 -1.78 -2.49 20.23
CA MET A 262 -2.10 -1.06 20.18
C MET A 262 -3.57 -0.75 20.44
N LYS A 263 -4.48 -1.73 20.44
CA LYS A 263 -5.87 -1.51 20.84
C LYS A 263 -5.93 -1.10 22.32
N SER A 264 -6.36 0.14 22.56
CA SER A 264 -6.66 0.64 23.90
C SER A 264 -8.02 1.33 23.93
N LYS A 265 -8.73 1.19 25.05
CA LYS A 265 -9.90 2.02 25.34
C LYS A 265 -9.38 3.35 25.89
N SER A 266 -9.60 4.45 25.16
CA SER A 266 -9.43 5.81 25.69
C SER A 266 -10.80 6.45 25.76
N THR A 267 -11.16 7.11 26.86
CA THR A 267 -12.41 7.86 26.99
C THR A 267 -12.26 9.36 26.70
N ALA A 268 -11.03 9.82 26.44
CA ALA A 268 -10.70 11.22 26.21
C ALA A 268 -10.07 11.44 24.82
N PRO A 269 -10.32 12.61 24.19
CA PRO A 269 -9.73 12.94 22.90
C PRO A 269 -8.19 12.99 23.00
N PRO A 270 -7.46 12.65 21.92
CA PRO A 270 -6.01 12.71 21.91
C PRO A 270 -5.54 14.15 22.12
N ASN A 271 -4.50 14.33 22.95
CA ASN A 271 -3.83 15.60 23.16
C ASN A 271 -2.38 15.48 22.72
N LEU A 272 -2.01 16.21 21.67
CA LEU A 272 -0.75 16.03 20.95
C LEU A 272 0.49 16.47 21.75
N GLY A 273 0.34 17.40 22.70
CA GLY A 273 1.44 17.85 23.56
C GLY A 273 1.75 16.90 24.73
N LYS A 274 0.80 16.05 25.14
CA LYS A 274 0.97 15.18 26.31
C LYS A 274 2.09 14.14 26.16
N PRO A 275 2.30 13.47 25.01
CA PRO A 275 3.44 12.55 24.85
C PRO A 275 4.79 13.23 24.99
N ILE A 276 4.91 14.48 24.53
CA ILE A 276 6.13 15.29 24.67
C ILE A 276 6.39 15.62 26.14
N LEU A 277 5.37 16.07 26.87
CA LEU A 277 5.48 16.30 28.30
C LEU A 277 5.81 15.02 29.07
N TRP A 278 5.21 13.89 28.69
CA TRP A 278 5.51 12.59 29.27
C TRP A 278 6.99 12.24 29.10
N ALA A 279 7.54 12.44 27.91
CA ALA A 279 8.95 12.22 27.64
C ALA A 279 9.84 13.17 28.47
N ALA A 280 9.46 14.45 28.58
CA ALA A 280 10.17 15.43 29.40
C ALA A 280 10.19 15.03 30.87
N HIS A 281 9.04 14.61 31.41
CA HIS A 281 8.89 14.18 32.80
C HIS A 281 9.80 13.01 33.14
N HIS A 282 9.83 11.99 32.27
CA HIS A 282 10.65 10.79 32.45
C HIS A 282 12.08 10.95 31.94
N ARG A 283 12.48 12.16 31.52
CA ARG A 283 13.80 12.47 30.93
C ARG A 283 14.20 11.51 29.80
N LYS A 284 13.23 11.09 28.98
CA LYS A 284 13.46 10.21 27.83
C LYS A 284 13.87 11.05 26.62
N LYS A 285 14.99 10.69 25.99
CA LYS A 285 15.54 11.38 24.82
C LYS A 285 14.89 10.85 23.53
N TYR A 286 14.30 11.74 22.76
CA TYR A 286 13.71 11.51 21.45
C TYR A 286 14.13 12.63 20.51
N ASP A 287 14.33 12.28 19.25
CA ASP A 287 14.64 13.22 18.17
C ASP A 287 13.37 13.55 17.38
N VAL A 288 12.44 12.59 17.29
CA VAL A 288 11.21 12.72 16.51
C VAL A 288 10.01 12.27 17.33
N PHE A 289 8.99 13.13 17.38
CA PHE A 289 7.68 12.81 17.94
C PHE A 289 6.67 12.67 16.80
N ILE A 290 6.01 11.51 16.69
CA ILE A 290 4.99 11.24 15.68
C ILE A 290 3.66 10.95 16.38
N ASN A 291 2.68 11.81 16.18
CA ASN A 291 1.32 11.58 16.67
C ASN A 291 0.42 11.14 15.50
N VAL A 292 -0.13 9.92 15.57
CA VAL A 292 -1.03 9.38 14.54
C VAL A 292 -2.47 9.51 15.05
N VAL A 293 -3.23 10.44 14.46
CA VAL A 293 -4.60 10.79 14.86
C VAL A 293 -5.50 10.98 13.64
N ASP A 294 -6.81 10.76 13.78
CA ASP A 294 -7.78 11.06 12.72
C ASP A 294 -8.00 12.57 12.57
N LYS A 295 -8.28 13.24 13.69
CA LYS A 295 -8.59 14.67 13.75
C LYS A 295 -7.81 15.32 14.87
N MET A 296 -7.23 16.46 14.54
CA MET A 296 -6.62 17.39 15.48
C MET A 296 -7.68 18.36 16.00
N ARG A 297 -7.59 18.75 17.28
CA ARG A 297 -8.42 19.82 17.87
C ARG A 297 -7.52 21.02 18.18
N GLU A 298 -7.37 21.90 17.20
CA GLU A 298 -6.47 23.07 17.26
C GLU A 298 -6.67 23.94 18.51
N LYS A 299 -7.92 24.14 18.95
CA LYS A 299 -8.25 24.93 20.15
C LYS A 299 -7.54 24.46 21.44
N TYR A 300 -7.13 23.20 21.50
CA TYR A 300 -6.45 22.61 22.65
C TYR A 300 -5.01 22.19 22.34
N ASP A 301 -4.47 22.64 21.21
CA ASP A 301 -3.09 22.35 20.85
C ASP A 301 -2.13 23.26 21.60
N PHE A 302 -1.24 22.65 22.37
CA PHE A 302 -0.13 23.33 23.05
C PHE A 302 1.21 22.65 22.73
N THR A 303 1.28 21.90 21.62
CA THR A 303 2.46 21.11 21.23
C THR A 303 3.73 21.95 21.17
N GLY A 304 3.66 23.19 20.69
CA GLY A 304 4.79 24.13 20.69
C GLY A 304 5.35 24.36 22.10
N ARG A 305 4.49 24.77 23.05
CA ARG A 305 4.89 24.94 24.46
C ARG A 305 5.39 23.65 25.10
N ALA A 306 4.78 22.50 24.77
CA ALA A 306 5.25 21.21 25.25
C ALA A 306 6.68 20.91 24.74
N MET A 307 6.98 21.26 23.50
CA MET A 307 8.31 21.12 22.90
C MET A 307 9.34 22.03 23.58
N ASP A 308 9.00 23.29 23.86
CA ASP A 308 9.90 24.21 24.57
C ASP A 308 10.23 23.67 25.97
N LEU A 309 9.22 23.17 26.69
CA LEU A 309 9.42 22.53 27.99
C LEU A 309 10.27 21.26 27.89
N TYR A 310 10.09 20.47 26.83
CA TYR A 310 10.93 19.30 26.55
C TYR A 310 12.37 19.71 26.30
N LYS A 311 12.64 20.64 25.38
CA LYS A 311 13.99 21.15 25.08
C LYS A 311 14.67 21.68 26.34
N LYS A 312 13.97 22.53 27.11
CA LYS A 312 14.47 23.07 28.39
C LYS A 312 14.78 21.97 29.40
N LYS A 313 13.89 20.99 29.60
CA LYS A 313 14.08 19.92 30.58
C LYS A 313 15.16 18.92 30.18
N MET A 314 15.43 18.80 28.88
CA MET A 314 16.44 17.91 28.31
C MET A 314 17.78 18.60 28.03
N ASN A 315 17.91 19.90 28.35
CA ASN A 315 19.07 20.73 28.04
C ASN A 315 19.46 20.70 26.56
N LEU A 316 18.46 20.74 25.67
CA LEU A 316 18.66 20.82 24.22
C LEU A 316 18.73 22.29 23.79
N THR A 317 19.70 22.64 22.97
CA THR A 317 19.81 23.98 22.37
C THR A 317 18.61 24.26 21.47
N ASN A 318 18.16 25.53 21.44
CA ASN A 318 17.13 25.97 20.50
C ASN A 318 17.71 25.98 19.08
N THR A 319 17.61 24.83 18.40
CA THR A 319 17.53 24.75 16.94
C THR A 319 16.09 24.88 16.52
#